data_AF-A0A5C4S6E9-F1
#
_entry.id   AF-A0A5C4S6E9-F1
#
_cell.length_a   1.000
_cell.length_b   1.000
_cell.length_c   1.000
_cell.angle_alpha   90.00
_cell.angle_beta   90.00
_cell.angle_gamma   90.00
#
_symmetry.space_group_name_H-M   'P 1'
#
loop_
_entity.id
_entity.type
_entity.pdbx_description
1 polymer ?
#
loop_
_entity_poly.entity_id
_entity_poly.type
_entity_poly.pdbx_seq_one_letter_code
_entity_poly.pdbx_strand_id
1 'polypeptide(L)'
;ITSLIGNYYYAQANVKYLTNSKFVMNLFRITAVAMIFIGSQMNLKLAWNLADLTMAFMATTNIISLLLLGGIVNKVLKDFNMQQKSGIDPKFN
;
A
#
# COMPACT_ATOMS: atom_id res chain seq x y z
N ILE A 1 8.74 17.18 -1.59
CA ILE A 1 9.86 16.23 -1.30
C ILE A 1 9.47 15.24 -0.20
N THR A 2 8.93 15.68 0.94
CA THR A 2 8.43 14.80 2.02
C THR A 2 7.42 13.76 1.52
N SER A 3 6.45 14.15 0.70
CA SER A 3 5.45 13.22 0.13
C SER A 3 6.06 12.22 -0.87
N LEU A 4 7.09 12.62 -1.61
CA LEU A 4 7.77 11.74 -2.57
C LEU A 4 8.56 10.66 -1.84
N ILE A 5 9.32 11.06 -0.81
CA ILE A 5 10.09 10.14 0.05
C ILE A 5 9.15 9.20 0.81
N GLY A 6 8.02 9.71 1.31
CA GLY A 6 7.01 8.90 1.97
C GLY A 6 6.45 7.79 1.06
N ASN A 7 6.05 8.13 -0.18
CA ASN A 7 5.56 7.14 -1.13
C ASN A 7 6.63 6.13 -1.55
N TYR A 8 7.88 6.58 -1.70
CA TYR A 8 9.00 5.68 -1.97
C TYR A 8 9.23 4.68 -0.83
N TYR A 9 9.16 5.12 0.43
CA TYR A 9 9.31 4.24 1.58
C TYR A 9 8.16 3.21 1.65
N TYR A 10 6.93 3.65 1.41
CA TYR A 10 5.78 2.76 1.32
C TYR A 10 5.95 1.69 0.23
N ALA A 11 6.34 2.10 -0.97
CA ALA A 11 6.58 1.18 -2.07
C ALA A 11 7.76 0.23 -1.81
N GLN A 12 8.83 0.70 -1.17
CA GLN A 12 9.95 -0.14 -0.75
C GLN A 12 9.52 -1.21 0.26
N ALA A 13 8.69 -0.85 1.23
CA ALA A 13 8.13 -1.81 2.19
C ALA A 13 7.28 -2.87 1.48
N ASN A 14 6.43 -2.47 0.54
CA ASN A 14 5.61 -3.40 -0.26
C ASN A 14 6.46 -4.36 -1.11
N VAL A 15 7.51 -3.86 -1.76
CA VAL A 15 8.43 -4.71 -2.54
C VAL A 15 9.14 -5.71 -1.62
N LYS A 16 9.58 -5.27 -0.44
CA LYS A 16 10.23 -6.14 0.55
C LYS A 16 9.29 -7.21 1.11
N TYR A 17 8.01 -6.88 1.26
CA TYR A 17 6.97 -7.84 1.65
C TYR A 17 6.75 -8.90 0.57
N LEU A 18 6.73 -8.50 -0.71
CA LEU A 18 6.54 -9.43 -1.83
C LEU A 18 7.77 -10.29 -2.13
N THR A 19 8.98 -9.74 -1.96
CA THR A 19 10.23 -10.47 -2.22
C THR A 19 11.40 -9.97 -1.38
N ASN A 20 12.24 -10.91 -0.92
CA ASN A 20 13.50 -10.62 -0.25
C ASN A 20 14.69 -10.51 -1.23
N SER A 21 14.45 -10.57 -2.54
CA SER A 21 15.51 -10.53 -3.54
C SER A 21 16.17 -9.15 -3.62
N LYS A 22 17.48 -9.11 -3.40
CA LYS A 22 18.30 -7.89 -3.53
C LYS A 22 18.27 -7.33 -4.96
N PHE A 23 18.12 -8.20 -5.97
CA PHE A 23 18.03 -7.79 -7.37
C PHE A 23 16.76 -6.98 -7.65
N VAL A 24 15.61 -7.48 -7.19
CA VAL A 24 14.31 -6.79 -7.37
C VAL A 24 14.30 -5.46 -6.61
N MET A 25 14.89 -5.43 -5.42
CA MET A 25 15.03 -4.19 -4.66
C MET A 25 15.88 -3.14 -5.40
N ASN A 26 17.03 -3.54 -5.97
CA ASN A 26 17.85 -2.62 -6.75
C ASN A 26 17.16 -2.16 -8.03
N LEU A 27 16.42 -3.05 -8.71
CA LEU A 27 15.63 -2.67 -9.88
C LEU A 27 14.57 -1.63 -9.52
N PHE A 28 13.84 -1.81 -8.42
CA PHE A 28 12.88 -0.83 -7.91
C PHE A 28 13.50 0.55 -7.64
N ARG A 29 14.72 0.58 -7.07
CA ARG A 29 15.43 1.85 -6.84
C ARG A 29 15.73 2.58 -8.13
N ILE A 30 16.21 1.85 -9.14
CA ILE A 30 16.54 2.41 -10.46
C ILE A 30 15.27 2.94 -11.14
N THR A 31 14.16 2.18 -11.11
CA THR A 31 12.89 2.61 -11.72
C THR A 31 12.30 3.83 -11.02
N ALA A 32 12.42 3.94 -9.69
CA ALA A 32 11.96 5.11 -8.95
C ALA A 32 12.71 6.39 -9.37
N VAL A 33 14.04 6.32 -9.51
CA VAL A 33 14.85 7.45 -9.98
C VAL A 33 14.50 7.81 -11.43
N ALA A 34 14.35 6.80 -12.30
CA ALA A 34 13.94 7.02 -13.69
C ALA A 34 12.57 7.70 -13.79
N MET A 35 11.59 7.30 -12.98
CA MET A 35 10.26 7.93 -12.98
C MET A 35 10.28 9.36 -12.46
N ILE A 36 11.14 9.70 -11.50
CA ILE A 36 11.32 11.10 -11.06
C ILE A 36 11.88 11.94 -12.22
N PHE A 37 12.88 11.41 -12.94
CA PHE A 37 13.45 12.10 -14.09
C PHE A 37 12.41 12.30 -15.20
N ILE A 38 11.71 11.23 -15.61
CA ILE A 38 10.66 11.30 -16.63
C ILE A 38 9.54 12.25 -16.20
N GLY A 39 9.06 12.11 -14.96
CA GLY A 39 7.99 12.95 -14.41
C GLY A 39 8.36 14.43 -14.36
N SER A 40 9.64 14.77 -14.16
CA SER A 40 10.11 16.16 -14.19
C SER A 40 10.03 16.82 -15.58
N GLN A 41 10.02 16.01 -16.65
CA GLN A 41 9.93 16.47 -18.04
C GLN A 41 8.50 16.43 -18.59
N MET A 42 7.57 15.77 -17.89
CA MET A 42 6.18 15.66 -18.30
C MET A 42 5.37 16.92 -17.97
N ASN A 43 4.37 17.23 -18.80
CA ASN A 43 3.40 18.26 -18.46
C ASN A 43 2.62 17.84 -17.19
N LEU A 44 2.39 18.78 -16.28
CA LEU A 44 1.66 18.57 -15.03
C LEU A 44 0.33 17.82 -15.25
N LYS A 45 -0.46 18.18 -16.27
CA LYS A 45 -1.74 17.53 -16.56
C LYS A 45 -1.58 16.04 -16.89
N LEU A 46 -0.57 15.70 -17.69
CA LEU A 46 -0.27 14.30 -18.02
C LEU A 46 0.24 13.53 -16.79
N ALA A 47 1.08 14.17 -15.97
CA ALA A 47 1.60 13.57 -14.75
C ALA A 47 0.47 13.23 -13.76
N TRP A 48 -0.45 14.17 -13.54
CA TRP A 48 -1.63 13.96 -12.69
C TRP A 48 -2.58 12.90 -13.24
N ASN A 49 -2.89 12.93 -14.55
CA ASN A 49 -3.75 11.91 -15.16
C ASN A 49 -3.16 10.49 -15.03
N LEU A 50 -1.85 10.34 -15.20
CA LEU A 50 -1.17 9.05 -15.02
C LEU A 50 -1.20 8.62 -13.55
N ALA A 51 -0.94 9.55 -12.63
CA ALA A 51 -1.01 9.29 -11.19
C ALA A 51 -2.42 8.83 -10.78
N ASP A 52 -3.46 9.53 -11.19
CA ASP A 52 -4.85 9.20 -10.89
C ASP A 52 -5.26 7.84 -11.46
N LEU A 53 -4.84 7.52 -12.69
CA LEU A 53 -5.09 6.22 -13.29
C LEU A 53 -4.44 5.10 -12.47
N THR A 54 -3.16 5.24 -12.12
CA THR A 54 -2.45 4.23 -11.32
C THR A 54 -3.02 4.09 -9.90
N MET A 55 -3.45 5.21 -9.30
CA MET A 55 -4.11 5.21 -8.00
C MET A 55 -5.47 4.53 -8.07
N ALA A 56 -6.25 4.73 -9.13
CA ALA A 56 -7.53 4.06 -9.32
C ALA A 56 -7.37 2.53 -9.38
N PHE A 57 -6.34 2.02 -10.07
CA PHE A 57 -6.03 0.59 -10.07
C PHE A 57 -5.66 0.07 -8.67
N MET A 58 -4.79 0.78 -7.96
CA MET A 58 -4.39 0.41 -6.60
C MET A 58 -5.58 0.41 -5.64
N ALA A 59 -6.40 1.46 -5.66
CA ALA A 59 -7.58 1.58 -4.81
C ALA A 59 -8.60 0.49 -5.12
N THR A 60 -8.87 0.22 -6.41
CA THR A 60 -9.83 -0.81 -6.82
C THR A 60 -9.43 -2.18 -6.30
N THR A 61 -8.17 -2.57 -6.46
CA THR A 61 -7.68 -3.87 -5.96
C THR A 61 -7.75 -3.97 -4.43
N ASN A 62 -7.43 -2.89 -3.71
CA ASN A 62 -7.52 -2.85 -2.25
C ASN A 62 -8.96 -2.92 -1.75
N ILE A 63 -9.88 -2.17 -2.36
CA ILE A 63 -11.31 -2.18 -2.01
C ILE A 63 -11.90 -3.57 -2.24
N ILE A 64 -11.61 -4.21 -3.38
CA ILE A 64 -12.07 -5.59 -3.64
C ILE A 64 -11.56 -6.53 -2.54
N SER A 65 -10.29 -6.42 -2.16
CA SER A 65 -9.70 -7.24 -1.10
C SER A 65 -10.39 -7.01 0.25
N LEU A 66 -10.68 -5.75 0.61
CA LEU A 66 -11.40 -5.39 1.83
C LEU A 66 -12.84 -5.92 1.83
N LEU A 67 -13.53 -5.87 0.70
CA LEU A 67 -14.89 -6.41 0.57
C LEU A 67 -14.90 -7.93 0.77
N LEU A 68 -13.93 -8.65 0.20
CA LEU A 68 -13.77 -10.09 0.41
C LEU A 68 -13.42 -10.43 1.87
N LEU A 69 -12.59 -9.61 2.51
CA LEU A 69 -12.21 -9.74 3.92
C LEU A 69 -13.31 -9.30 4.90
N GLY A 70 -14.36 -8.61 4.43
CA GLY A 70 -15.39 -8.02 5.30
C GLY A 70 -16.07 -9.03 6.24
N GLY A 71 -16.26 -10.27 5.77
CA GLY A 71 -16.78 -11.35 6.61
C GLY A 71 -15.83 -11.75 7.75
N ILE A 72 -14.52 -11.75 7.50
CA ILE A 72 -13.48 -12.05 8.48
C ILE A 72 -13.35 -10.90 9.48
N VAL A 73 -13.33 -9.66 8.99
CA VAL A 73 -13.26 -8.45 9.83
C VAL A 73 -14.42 -8.42 10.83
N ASN A 74 -15.65 -8.74 10.40
CA ASN A 74 -16.80 -8.80 11.29
C ASN A 74 -16.67 -9.87 12.39
N LYS A 75 -16.05 -11.01 12.10
CA LYS A 75 -15.80 -12.07 13.11
C LYS A 75 -14.74 -11.61 14.12
N VAL A 76 -13.62 -11.10 13.63
CA VAL A 76 -12.51 -10.61 14.48
C VAL A 76 -12.98 -9.43 15.34
N LEU A 77 -13.79 -8.52 14.80
CA LEU A 77 -14.30 -7.37 15.54
C LEU A 77 -15.27 -7.79 16.65
N LYS A 78 -16.11 -8.80 16.41
CA LYS A 78 -16.99 -9.37 17.45
C LYS A 78 -16.18 -10.03 18.56
N ASP A 79 -15.17 -10.81 18.19
CA ASP A 79 -14.27 -11.48 19.14
C ASP A 79 -13.51 -10.45 20.00
N PHE A 80 -12.92 -9.43 19.38
CA PHE A 80 -12.28 -8.32 20.08
C PHE A 80 -13.21 -7.60 21.06
N ASN A 81 -14.43 -7.27 20.61
CA ASN A 81 -15.42 -6.59 21.46
C ASN A 81 -15.88 -7.48 22.64
N MET A 82 -15.96 -8.80 22.45
CA MET A 82 -16.26 -9.73 23.54
C MET A 82 -15.12 -9.79 24.54
N GLN A 83 -13.87 -9.93 24.09
CA GLN A 83 -12.69 -9.98 24.95
C GLN A 83 -12.52 -8.68 25.75
N GLN A 84 -12.71 -7.52 25.10
CA GLN A 84 -12.68 -6.21 25.76
C GLN A 84 -13.76 -6.08 26.83
N LYS A 85 -15.00 -6.49 26.54
CA LYS A 85 -16.12 -6.44 27.51
C LYS A 85 -15.93 -7.40 28.68
N SER A 86 -15.25 -8.51 28.46
CA SER A 86 -14.92 -9.49 29.51
C SER A 86 -13.73 -9.07 30.38
N GLY A 87 -13.12 -7.90 30.13
CA GLY A 87 -11.97 -7.41 30.90
C GLY A 87 -10.69 -8.23 30.72
N ILE A 88 -10.63 -9.04 29.66
CA ILE A 88 -9.50 -9.89 29.33
C ILE A 88 -8.62 -9.12 28.35
N ASP A 89 -7.30 -9.17 28.55
CA ASP A 89 -6.36 -8.56 27.62
C ASP A 89 -6.49 -9.25 26.25
N PRO A 90 -6.91 -8.54 25.19
CA PRO A 90 -7.37 -9.19 23.96
C PRO A 90 -6.22 -9.91 23.24
N LYS A 91 -6.41 -11.20 22.97
CA LYS A 91 -5.50 -12.06 22.21
C LYS A 91 -6.16 -12.48 20.91
N PHE A 92 -5.58 -12.05 19.80
CA PHE A 92 -5.98 -12.46 18.46
C PHE A 92 -5.28 -13.79 18.12
N ASN A 93 -6.03 -14.88 17.99
CA ASN A 93 -5.55 -16.16 17.45
C ASN A 93 -6.18 -16.43 16.08
#